data_AF-E1QRF3-F1
#
_entry.id   AF-E1QRF3-F1
#
_cell.length_a   1.000
_cell.length_b   1.000
_cell.length_c   1.000
_cell.angle_alpha   90.00
_cell.angle_beta   90.00
_cell.angle_gamma   90.00
#
_symmetry.space_group_name_H-M   'P 1'
#
loop_
_entity.id
_entity.type
_entity.pdbx_description
1 polymer ?
#
loop_
_entity_poly.entity_id
_entity_poly.type
_entity_poly.pdbx_seq_one_letter_code
_entity_poly.pdbx_strand_id
1 'polypeptide(L)'
;MRVSELRRGGTRGSGYVYVLIGNELVHVSEVGKLVKHDGDEYVYEIPSNIPSWIFIFHFSRSGYGSVTRCPLGNYVNTVDYTKCESKAIEDAVNDWLSDVNFRIKNPKLRGLLNELFSEFVIMANEARSYWGLIGGELRFMGHASRLSEFFNNPRIYYFTELSIPSDTGRIRGIKTTMSLIYENWIAAKVAEALGTRSLIRRSWEANEPFINMPVTVWFEQGGETSFAILNTPHGDFTMWLEFQVNPAIHVFPNLKSIMANNKIVIPTKHGRRAVRPDVVIARGKFNGINDLIKSGGGIDFLIECKALPYEDWESDVDEQVIPYVKQFRPRKTMLIVRYAVPNNVKEKLSNNGVEVIEDVRPGGKGVSKLVNAINSAIT
;
A
#
# COMPACT_ATOMS: atom_id res chain seq x y z
N MET A 1 -20.66 33.49 -6.20
CA MET A 1 -21.03 32.43 -5.23
C MET A 1 -19.78 32.03 -4.46
N ARG A 2 -19.87 31.63 -3.19
CA ARG A 2 -18.68 31.31 -2.38
C ARG A 2 -18.73 29.92 -1.78
N VAL A 3 -17.61 29.22 -1.82
CA VAL A 3 -17.43 27.88 -1.22
C VAL A 3 -16.12 27.82 -0.45
N SER A 4 -16.10 27.04 0.64
CA SER A 4 -14.90 26.86 1.47
C SER A 4 -14.37 25.42 1.43
N GLU A 5 -13.05 25.29 1.42
CA GLU A 5 -12.30 24.05 1.59
C GLU A 5 -11.50 24.06 2.89
N LEU A 6 -11.21 22.87 3.41
CA LEU A 6 -10.32 22.66 4.54
C LEU A 6 -9.16 21.74 4.10
N ARG A 7 -7.94 22.27 4.02
CA ARG A 7 -6.80 21.57 3.41
C ARG A 7 -5.72 21.23 4.43
N ARG A 8 -5.70 19.99 4.91
CA ARG A 8 -4.69 19.49 5.87
C ARG A 8 -3.61 18.59 5.25
N GLY A 9 -3.31 18.80 3.96
CA GLY A 9 -2.22 18.10 3.27
C GLY A 9 -2.49 16.64 2.89
N GLY A 10 -3.71 16.13 3.11
CA GLY A 10 -4.15 14.78 2.72
C GLY A 10 -5.57 14.52 3.19
N THR A 11 -6.03 13.28 3.22
CA THR A 11 -7.43 12.95 3.55
C THR A 11 -7.75 12.90 5.05
N ARG A 12 -6.91 13.38 5.97
CA ARG A 12 -7.24 13.33 7.41
C ARG A 12 -7.82 14.66 7.87
N GLY A 13 -9.14 14.71 8.04
CA GLY A 13 -9.83 15.92 8.49
C GLY A 13 -9.85 17.04 7.45
N SER A 14 -9.83 16.69 6.15
CA SER A 14 -9.85 17.63 5.03
C SER A 14 -11.21 17.63 4.32
N GLY A 15 -11.50 18.72 3.63
CA GLY A 15 -12.66 18.90 2.75
C GLY A 15 -12.23 19.55 1.44
N TYR A 16 -12.49 18.90 0.31
CA TYR A 16 -12.12 19.38 -1.02
C TYR A 16 -13.37 19.57 -1.88
N VAL A 17 -13.43 20.66 -2.63
CA VAL A 17 -14.61 21.09 -3.37
C VAL A 17 -14.31 21.06 -4.87
N TYR A 18 -15.25 20.47 -5.61
CA TYR A 18 -15.21 20.32 -7.05
C TYR A 18 -16.53 20.78 -7.65
N VAL A 19 -16.47 21.29 -8.89
CA VAL A 19 -17.65 21.58 -9.70
C VAL A 19 -17.69 20.57 -10.84
N LEU A 20 -18.87 20.00 -11.10
CA LEU A 20 -19.05 19.04 -12.19
C LEU A 20 -19.23 19.80 -13.52
N ILE A 21 -18.29 19.72 -14.45
CA ILE A 21 -18.41 20.32 -15.79
C ILE A 21 -18.44 19.20 -16.83
N GLY A 22 -19.61 18.99 -17.45
CA GLY A 22 -19.85 17.78 -18.25
C GLY A 22 -19.84 16.55 -17.34
N ASN A 23 -18.95 15.60 -17.62
CA ASN A 23 -18.71 14.41 -16.79
C ASN A 23 -17.41 14.51 -15.95
N GLU A 24 -16.82 15.71 -15.86
CA GLU A 24 -15.56 15.91 -15.13
C GLU A 24 -15.75 16.71 -13.85
N LEU A 25 -15.18 16.23 -12.75
CA LEU A 25 -14.95 17.00 -11.53
C LEU A 25 -13.75 17.92 -11.73
N VAL A 26 -14.02 19.21 -11.68
CA VAL A 26 -13.04 20.27 -11.84
C VAL A 26 -12.84 20.94 -10.50
N HIS A 27 -11.60 20.99 -10.03
CA HIS A 27 -11.30 21.57 -8.74
C HIS A 27 -11.65 23.07 -8.73
N VAL A 28 -12.22 23.59 -7.64
CA VAL A 28 -12.74 24.97 -7.59
C VAL A 28 -11.70 26.05 -7.87
N SER A 29 -10.42 25.79 -7.59
CA SER A 29 -9.34 26.74 -7.90
C SER A 29 -9.09 26.93 -9.40
N GLU A 30 -9.59 26.04 -10.26
CA GLU A 30 -9.44 26.17 -11.72
C GLU A 30 -10.51 27.06 -12.35
N VAL A 31 -11.62 27.26 -11.64
CA VAL A 31 -12.81 27.96 -12.16
C VAL A 31 -13.21 29.16 -11.32
N GLY A 32 -12.73 29.25 -10.07
CA GLY A 32 -13.02 30.31 -9.13
C GLY A 32 -11.78 31.11 -8.73
N LYS A 33 -12.01 32.29 -8.17
CA LYS A 33 -10.98 33.17 -7.61
C LYS A 33 -10.84 32.90 -6.11
N LEU A 34 -9.61 32.64 -5.63
CA LEU A 34 -9.35 32.58 -4.19
C LEU A 34 -9.57 33.98 -3.59
N VAL A 35 -10.47 34.07 -2.60
CA VAL A 35 -10.84 35.35 -1.94
C VAL A 35 -10.48 35.41 -0.47
N LYS A 36 -10.24 34.26 0.19
CA LYS A 36 -9.75 34.18 1.56
C LYS A 36 -8.87 32.94 1.72
N HIS A 37 -7.78 33.07 2.46
CA HIS A 37 -6.95 31.97 2.93
C HIS A 37 -6.53 32.27 4.36
N ASP A 38 -6.92 31.40 5.29
CA ASP A 38 -6.60 31.52 6.72
C ASP A 38 -6.31 30.13 7.29
N GLY A 39 -5.04 29.86 7.61
CA GLY A 39 -4.58 28.53 8.03
C GLY A 39 -4.92 27.45 7.00
N ASP A 40 -5.73 26.48 7.40
CA ASP A 40 -6.19 25.37 6.54
C ASP A 40 -7.43 25.75 5.70
N GLU A 41 -8.05 26.90 5.93
CA GLU A 41 -9.30 27.31 5.29
C GLU A 41 -9.05 28.10 3.99
N TYR A 42 -9.68 27.67 2.90
CA TYR A 42 -9.58 28.32 1.59
C TYR A 42 -10.99 28.65 1.09
N VAL A 43 -11.27 29.91 0.79
CA VAL A 43 -12.57 30.33 0.24
C VAL A 43 -12.42 30.79 -1.19
N TYR A 44 -13.19 30.18 -2.08
CA TYR A 44 -13.23 30.51 -3.49
C TYR A 44 -14.53 31.21 -3.85
N GLU A 45 -14.42 32.24 -4.68
CA GLU A 45 -15.56 32.85 -5.35
C GLU A 45 -15.69 32.28 -6.76
N ILE A 46 -16.81 31.61 -7.02
CA ILE A 46 -17.12 30.91 -8.26
C ILE A 46 -18.12 31.75 -9.08
N PRO A 47 -17.89 31.92 -10.40
CA PRO A 47 -18.85 32.54 -11.31
C PRO A 47 -20.22 31.86 -11.31
N SER A 48 -21.29 32.65 -11.38
CA SER A 48 -22.68 32.14 -11.39
C SER A 48 -23.09 31.45 -12.69
N ASN A 49 -22.33 31.64 -13.77
CA ASN A 49 -22.60 31.09 -15.09
C ASN A 49 -22.01 29.69 -15.30
N ILE A 50 -21.34 29.10 -14.31
CA ILE A 50 -20.87 27.71 -14.40
C ILE A 50 -22.08 26.82 -14.13
N PRO A 51 -22.59 26.09 -15.12
CA PRO A 51 -23.70 25.16 -14.89
C PRO A 51 -23.18 23.97 -14.08
N SER A 52 -24.01 23.46 -13.15
CA SER A 52 -23.97 22.10 -12.54
C SER A 52 -23.84 22.07 -11.00
N TRP A 53 -23.65 20.86 -10.47
CA TRP A 53 -23.54 20.52 -9.06
C TRP A 53 -22.15 20.80 -8.49
N ILE A 54 -22.12 21.12 -7.21
CA ILE A 54 -20.91 21.15 -6.38
C ILE A 54 -20.79 19.82 -5.66
N PHE A 55 -19.61 19.21 -5.71
CA PHE A 55 -19.26 18.01 -4.97
C PHE A 55 -18.22 18.35 -3.92
N ILE A 56 -18.48 17.99 -2.68
CA ILE A 56 -17.60 18.21 -1.54
C ILE A 56 -17.16 16.86 -0.99
N PHE A 57 -15.88 16.54 -1.13
CA PHE A 57 -15.27 15.34 -0.58
C PHE A 57 -14.78 15.66 0.83
N HIS A 58 -15.46 15.08 1.83
CA HIS A 58 -15.12 15.27 3.23
C HIS A 58 -14.46 14.02 3.78
N PHE A 59 -13.44 14.20 4.60
CA PHE A 59 -12.79 13.09 5.28
C PHE A 59 -12.65 13.35 6.77
N SER A 60 -13.07 12.37 7.56
CA SER A 60 -12.89 12.40 9.01
C SER A 60 -11.40 12.33 9.40
N ARG A 61 -11.10 12.61 10.67
CA ARG A 61 -9.73 12.41 11.20
C ARG A 61 -9.29 10.94 11.17
N SER A 62 -10.26 10.03 11.20
CA SER A 62 -10.04 8.57 11.11
C SER A 62 -9.93 8.08 9.66
N GLY A 63 -10.08 8.96 8.66
CA GLY A 63 -9.87 8.64 7.24
C GLY A 63 -11.12 8.20 6.47
N TYR A 64 -12.26 7.96 7.14
CA TYR A 64 -13.54 7.71 6.49
C TYR A 64 -13.97 8.91 5.65
N GLY A 65 -14.31 8.65 4.39
CA GLY A 65 -14.70 9.67 3.44
C GLY A 65 -16.20 9.67 3.14
N SER A 66 -16.75 10.86 2.91
CA SER A 66 -18.09 11.06 2.39
C SER A 66 -18.07 12.07 1.24
N VAL A 67 -19.09 12.01 0.40
CA VAL A 67 -19.32 12.96 -0.69
C VAL A 67 -20.62 13.68 -0.41
N THR A 68 -20.58 14.99 -0.43
CA THR A 68 -21.77 15.83 -0.35
C THR A 68 -22.00 16.51 -1.71
N ARG A 69 -23.17 16.28 -2.29
CA ARG A 69 -23.60 16.89 -3.55
C ARG A 69 -24.57 18.03 -3.25
N CYS A 70 -24.22 19.23 -3.69
CA CYS A 70 -24.97 20.47 -3.46
C CYS A 70 -25.34 21.14 -4.78
N PRO A 71 -26.54 21.75 -4.90
CA PRO A 71 -26.80 22.66 -6.01
C PRO A 71 -25.86 23.86 -5.94
N LEU A 72 -25.84 24.72 -6.95
CA LEU A 72 -25.08 25.96 -6.88
C LEU A 72 -25.60 26.85 -5.74
N GLY A 73 -24.71 27.22 -4.82
CA GLY A 73 -25.05 27.99 -3.63
C GLY A 73 -23.83 28.45 -2.85
N ASN A 74 -24.06 29.31 -1.85
CA ASN A 74 -23.00 29.74 -0.95
C ASN A 74 -22.83 28.72 0.18
N TYR A 75 -21.65 28.09 0.26
CA TYR A 75 -21.30 27.07 1.23
C TYR A 75 -19.97 27.42 1.91
N VAL A 76 -20.01 28.44 2.76
CA VAL A 76 -18.85 28.89 3.54
C VAL A 76 -19.06 28.46 4.98
N ASN A 77 -18.10 27.73 5.56
CA ASN A 77 -18.08 27.21 6.93
C ASN A 77 -19.14 26.14 7.26
N THR A 78 -20.32 26.19 6.66
CA THR A 78 -21.40 25.22 6.89
C THR A 78 -22.03 24.77 5.58
N VAL A 79 -22.38 23.49 5.53
CA VAL A 79 -23.14 22.89 4.43
C VAL A 79 -24.62 22.89 4.80
N ASP A 80 -25.48 23.38 3.91
CA ASP A 80 -26.93 23.38 4.08
C ASP A 80 -27.50 22.01 3.70
N TYR A 81 -27.58 21.09 4.66
CA TYR A 81 -28.10 19.73 4.47
C TYR A 81 -29.60 19.66 4.15
N THR A 82 -30.34 20.78 4.15
CA THR A 82 -31.71 20.80 3.62
C THR A 82 -31.73 20.86 2.09
N LYS A 83 -30.60 21.24 1.47
CA LYS A 83 -30.43 21.37 0.01
C LYS A 83 -29.36 20.44 -0.56
N CYS A 84 -28.44 19.98 0.29
CA CYS A 84 -27.35 19.11 -0.10
C CYS A 84 -27.59 17.69 0.39
N GLU A 85 -27.26 16.71 -0.45
CA GLU A 85 -27.33 15.29 -0.12
C GLU A 85 -25.92 14.79 0.21
N SER A 86 -25.78 13.96 1.25
CA SER A 86 -24.48 13.37 1.63
C SER A 86 -24.55 11.84 1.63
N LYS A 87 -23.52 11.20 1.09
CA LYS A 87 -23.36 9.74 1.02
C LYS A 87 -21.97 9.34 1.44
N ALA A 88 -21.81 8.12 1.95
CA ALA A 88 -20.49 7.49 2.02
C ALA A 88 -19.89 7.43 0.60
N ILE A 89 -18.56 7.49 0.48
CA ILE A 89 -17.91 7.47 -0.86
C ILE A 89 -18.32 6.21 -1.62
N GLU A 90 -18.42 5.08 -0.92
CA GLU A 90 -18.83 3.78 -1.45
C GLU A 90 -20.19 3.83 -2.15
N ASP A 91 -21.17 4.51 -1.54
CA ASP A 91 -22.50 4.68 -2.12
C ASP A 91 -22.51 5.72 -3.24
N ALA A 92 -21.74 6.80 -3.09
CA ALA A 92 -21.64 7.85 -4.11
C ALA A 92 -21.01 7.32 -5.41
N VAL A 93 -20.02 6.43 -5.33
CA VAL A 93 -19.38 5.77 -6.47
C VAL A 93 -20.37 4.98 -7.33
N ASN A 94 -21.35 4.33 -6.70
CA ASN A 94 -22.36 3.53 -7.41
C ASN A 94 -23.58 4.34 -7.87
N ASP A 95 -23.65 5.62 -7.53
CA ASP A 95 -24.75 6.52 -7.90
C ASP A 95 -24.20 7.75 -8.63
N TRP A 96 -23.91 8.82 -7.89
CA TRP A 96 -23.59 10.14 -8.46
C TRP A 96 -22.28 10.18 -9.24
N LEU A 97 -21.36 9.27 -8.95
CA LEU A 97 -20.00 9.27 -9.46
C LEU A 97 -19.72 8.13 -10.46
N SER A 98 -20.75 7.37 -10.84
CA SER A 98 -20.66 6.21 -11.73
C SER A 98 -19.99 6.56 -13.08
N ASP A 99 -20.45 7.61 -13.76
CA ASP A 99 -19.93 8.06 -15.05
C ASP A 99 -19.06 9.32 -14.96
N VAL A 100 -18.61 9.66 -13.76
CA VAL A 100 -17.84 10.87 -13.47
C VAL A 100 -16.35 10.56 -13.34
N ASN A 101 -15.50 11.50 -13.75
CA ASN A 101 -14.05 11.41 -13.61
C ASN A 101 -13.47 12.73 -13.09
N PHE A 102 -12.28 12.71 -12.50
CA PHE A 102 -11.56 13.97 -12.25
C PHE A 102 -10.98 14.50 -13.55
N ARG A 103 -11.00 15.83 -13.72
CA ARG A 103 -10.19 16.47 -14.75
C ARG A 103 -8.73 16.36 -14.38
N ILE A 104 -7.94 15.69 -15.22
CA ILE A 104 -6.50 15.49 -14.99
C ILE A 104 -5.72 16.10 -16.14
N LYS A 105 -4.98 17.17 -15.87
CA LYS A 105 -4.13 17.84 -16.87
C LYS A 105 -2.70 17.30 -16.90
N ASN A 106 -2.21 16.79 -15.78
CA ASN A 106 -0.83 16.33 -15.66
C ASN A 106 -0.63 14.97 -16.35
N PRO A 107 0.24 14.88 -17.37
CA PRO A 107 0.45 13.65 -18.13
C PRO A 107 1.08 12.53 -17.31
N LYS A 108 1.95 12.86 -16.33
CA LYS A 108 2.58 11.88 -15.43
C LYS A 108 1.53 11.22 -14.53
N LEU A 109 0.63 12.02 -13.95
CA LEU A 109 -0.48 11.52 -13.14
C LEU A 109 -1.40 10.61 -13.97
N ARG A 110 -1.75 11.04 -15.19
CA ARG A 110 -2.57 10.24 -16.11
C ARG A 110 -1.91 8.90 -16.47
N GLY A 111 -0.61 8.92 -16.77
CA GLY A 111 0.17 7.71 -17.06
C GLY A 111 0.16 6.72 -15.90
N LEU A 112 0.42 7.19 -14.67
CA LEU A 112 0.39 6.36 -13.47
C LEU A 112 -1.00 5.77 -13.19
N LEU A 113 -2.07 6.54 -13.40
CA LEU A 113 -3.44 6.02 -13.25
C LEU A 113 -3.74 4.94 -14.28
N ASN A 114 -3.38 5.15 -15.54
CA ASN A 114 -3.58 4.14 -16.57
C ASN A 114 -2.87 2.84 -16.19
N GLU A 115 -1.62 2.92 -15.74
CA GLU A 115 -0.84 1.76 -15.29
C GLU A 115 -1.47 1.08 -14.06
N LEU A 116 -1.88 1.86 -13.06
CA LEU A 116 -2.57 1.36 -11.87
C LEU A 116 -3.82 0.55 -12.24
N PHE A 117 -4.68 1.09 -13.10
CA PHE A 117 -5.92 0.42 -13.49
C PHE A 117 -5.73 -0.73 -14.49
N SER A 118 -4.72 -0.67 -15.37
CA SER A 118 -4.47 -1.72 -16.35
C SER A 118 -3.76 -2.94 -15.79
N GLU A 119 -2.87 -2.74 -14.79
CA GLU A 119 -1.98 -3.81 -14.31
C GLU A 119 -2.18 -4.13 -12.83
N PHE A 120 -2.28 -3.12 -11.97
CA PHE A 120 -2.35 -3.35 -10.51
C PHE A 120 -3.73 -3.84 -10.06
N VAL A 121 -4.79 -3.54 -10.81
CA VAL A 121 -6.10 -4.18 -10.60
C VAL A 121 -6.01 -5.70 -10.83
N ILE A 122 -5.24 -6.14 -11.83
CA ILE A 122 -5.01 -7.56 -12.08
C ILE A 122 -4.24 -8.18 -10.91
N MET A 123 -3.16 -7.53 -10.46
CA MET A 123 -2.37 -8.00 -9.32
C MET A 123 -3.21 -8.11 -8.03
N ALA A 124 -4.00 -7.10 -7.70
CA ALA A 124 -4.86 -7.11 -6.51
C ALA A 124 -5.91 -8.22 -6.59
N ASN A 125 -6.51 -8.43 -7.77
CA ASN A 125 -7.46 -9.52 -7.99
C ASN A 125 -6.79 -10.88 -7.87
N GLU A 126 -5.64 -11.11 -8.51
CA GLU A 126 -4.91 -12.37 -8.41
C GLU A 126 -4.52 -12.69 -6.97
N ALA A 127 -4.02 -11.69 -6.22
CA ALA A 127 -3.67 -11.86 -4.81
C ALA A 127 -4.91 -12.25 -3.99
N ARG A 128 -6.00 -11.48 -4.11
CA ARG A 128 -7.26 -11.76 -3.41
C ARG A 128 -7.82 -13.14 -3.74
N SER A 129 -7.84 -13.50 -5.02
CA SER A 129 -8.31 -14.81 -5.49
C SER A 129 -7.45 -15.95 -4.96
N TYR A 130 -6.12 -15.80 -4.97
CA TYR A 130 -5.21 -16.80 -4.44
C TYR A 130 -5.41 -17.02 -2.94
N TRP A 131 -5.43 -15.95 -2.14
CA TRP A 131 -5.64 -16.06 -0.70
C TRP A 131 -7.00 -16.68 -0.37
N GLY A 132 -8.06 -16.30 -1.11
CA GLY A 132 -9.39 -16.91 -1.00
C GLY A 132 -9.39 -18.41 -1.32
N LEU A 133 -8.69 -18.83 -2.38
CA LEU A 133 -8.60 -20.22 -2.82
C LEU A 133 -8.03 -21.14 -1.72
N ILE A 134 -7.05 -20.66 -0.94
CA ILE A 134 -6.41 -21.43 0.14
C ILE A 134 -7.07 -21.23 1.52
N GLY A 135 -8.30 -20.69 1.53
CA GLY A 135 -9.14 -20.55 2.74
C GLY A 135 -8.92 -19.27 3.55
N GLY A 136 -8.30 -18.26 2.95
CA GLY A 136 -7.97 -16.98 3.57
C GLY A 136 -8.88 -15.83 3.19
N GLU A 137 -8.87 -14.78 4.01
CA GLU A 137 -9.46 -13.49 3.68
C GLU A 137 -8.48 -12.37 4.01
N LEU A 138 -8.19 -11.51 3.02
CA LEU A 138 -7.34 -10.35 3.21
C LEU A 138 -8.01 -9.34 4.14
N ARG A 139 -7.30 -8.95 5.19
CA ARG A 139 -7.74 -7.91 6.13
C ARG A 139 -6.65 -6.86 6.27
N PHE A 140 -7.04 -5.61 6.07
CA PHE A 140 -6.16 -4.46 6.14
C PHE A 140 -6.43 -3.68 7.43
N MET A 141 -5.40 -3.53 8.26
CA MET A 141 -5.50 -2.96 9.60
C MET A 141 -4.73 -1.64 9.70
N GLY A 142 -5.06 -0.86 10.72
CA GLY A 142 -4.37 0.40 11.02
C GLY A 142 -4.50 1.43 9.90
N HIS A 143 -3.36 1.89 9.36
CA HIS A 143 -3.28 3.00 8.41
C HIS A 143 -3.34 2.60 6.94
N ALA A 144 -3.63 1.33 6.64
CA ALA A 144 -3.71 0.78 5.28
C ALA A 144 -5.07 1.01 4.57
N SER A 145 -5.82 2.06 4.94
CA SER A 145 -7.20 2.26 4.45
C SER A 145 -7.28 2.39 2.93
N ARG A 146 -6.32 3.09 2.30
CA ARG A 146 -6.24 3.26 0.84
C ARG A 146 -6.04 1.93 0.11
N LEU A 147 -5.21 1.05 0.67
CA LEU A 147 -4.98 -0.29 0.13
C LEU A 147 -6.26 -1.13 0.24
N SER A 148 -6.94 -1.08 1.40
CA SER A 148 -8.23 -1.74 1.62
C SER A 148 -9.28 -1.30 0.61
N GLU A 149 -9.44 0.01 0.41
CA GLU A 149 -10.34 0.58 -0.60
C GLU A 149 -10.02 0.04 -1.99
N PHE A 150 -8.74 -0.03 -2.37
CA PHE A 150 -8.35 -0.53 -3.68
C PHE A 150 -8.67 -2.02 -3.87
N PHE A 151 -8.37 -2.87 -2.87
CA PHE A 151 -8.67 -4.30 -2.92
C PHE A 151 -10.18 -4.60 -2.90
N ASN A 152 -10.98 -3.73 -2.27
CA ASN A 152 -12.44 -3.86 -2.25
C ASN A 152 -13.05 -3.38 -3.58
N ASN A 153 -12.74 -2.14 -3.97
CA ASN A 153 -13.18 -1.54 -5.22
C ASN A 153 -12.21 -0.41 -5.64
N PRO A 154 -11.42 -0.62 -6.71
CA PRO A 154 -10.48 0.38 -7.22
C PRO A 154 -11.11 1.76 -7.53
N ARG A 155 -12.42 1.84 -7.80
CA ARG A 155 -13.12 3.13 -7.98
C ARG A 155 -13.28 3.91 -6.68
N ILE A 156 -13.47 3.25 -5.54
CA ILE A 156 -13.51 3.93 -4.24
C ILE A 156 -12.16 4.61 -3.98
N TYR A 157 -11.07 3.87 -4.18
CA TYR A 157 -9.72 4.41 -4.10
C TYR A 157 -9.51 5.59 -5.06
N TYR A 158 -9.93 5.46 -6.33
CA TYR A 158 -9.84 6.54 -7.33
C TYR A 158 -10.42 7.84 -6.81
N PHE A 159 -11.65 7.81 -6.29
CA PHE A 159 -12.33 9.02 -5.85
C PHE A 159 -11.71 9.60 -4.59
N THR A 160 -11.29 8.74 -3.69
CA THR A 160 -10.66 9.18 -2.46
C THR A 160 -9.28 9.81 -2.71
N GLU A 161 -8.41 9.15 -3.46
CA GLU A 161 -7.04 9.63 -3.72
C GLU A 161 -7.04 10.88 -4.62
N LEU A 162 -7.85 10.88 -5.69
CA LEU A 162 -7.87 12.01 -6.63
C LEU A 162 -8.65 13.23 -6.13
N SER A 163 -9.44 13.10 -5.07
CA SER A 163 -10.03 14.27 -4.39
C SER A 163 -8.99 15.23 -3.83
N ILE A 164 -7.74 14.77 -3.58
CA ILE A 164 -6.64 15.63 -3.14
C ILE A 164 -6.29 16.60 -4.28
N PRO A 165 -6.35 17.93 -4.13
CA PRO A 165 -6.17 18.86 -5.25
C PRO A 165 -4.77 18.88 -5.87
N SER A 166 -3.74 18.48 -5.11
CA SER A 166 -2.35 18.53 -5.52
C SER A 166 -1.94 17.30 -6.31
N ASP A 167 -1.51 17.50 -7.57
CA ASP A 167 -0.99 16.41 -8.40
C ASP A 167 0.23 15.72 -7.78
N THR A 168 1.12 16.46 -7.10
CA THR A 168 2.25 15.86 -6.38
C THR A 168 1.78 14.95 -5.25
N GLY A 169 0.71 15.33 -4.54
CA GLY A 169 0.08 14.50 -3.51
C GLY A 169 -0.50 13.22 -4.11
N ARG A 170 -1.32 13.36 -5.17
CA ARG A 170 -1.94 12.24 -5.90
C ARG A 170 -0.90 11.26 -6.44
N ILE A 171 0.16 11.77 -7.09
CA ILE A 171 1.25 10.94 -7.63
C ILE A 171 1.93 10.15 -6.52
N ARG A 172 2.19 10.79 -5.37
CA ARG A 172 2.82 10.11 -4.23
C ARG A 172 1.91 9.01 -3.68
N GLY A 173 0.62 9.29 -3.46
CA GLY A 173 -0.31 8.30 -2.93
C GLY A 173 -0.50 7.11 -3.87
N ILE A 174 -0.62 7.36 -5.19
CA ILE A 174 -0.67 6.29 -6.21
C ILE A 174 0.57 5.42 -6.17
N LYS A 175 1.76 6.01 -6.16
CA LYS A 175 3.03 5.27 -6.07
C LYS A 175 3.10 4.41 -4.81
N THR A 176 2.72 4.94 -3.65
CA THR A 176 2.67 4.18 -2.40
C THR A 176 1.70 3.01 -2.49
N THR A 177 0.48 3.24 -3.01
CA THR A 177 -0.51 2.17 -3.19
C THR A 177 -0.03 1.10 -4.18
N MET A 178 0.61 1.48 -5.29
CA MET A 178 1.22 0.55 -6.25
C MET A 178 2.24 -0.36 -5.55
N SER A 179 3.18 0.20 -4.78
CA SER A 179 4.16 -0.61 -4.04
C SER A 179 3.50 -1.63 -3.13
N LEU A 180 2.53 -1.22 -2.30
CA LEU A 180 1.84 -2.12 -1.37
C LEU A 180 1.02 -3.21 -2.07
N ILE A 181 0.37 -2.90 -3.20
CA ILE A 181 -0.34 -3.92 -4.00
C ILE A 181 0.68 -4.93 -4.54
N TYR A 182 1.82 -4.45 -5.05
CA TYR A 182 2.85 -5.29 -5.61
C TYR A 182 3.44 -6.24 -4.56
N GLU A 183 3.74 -5.75 -3.36
CA GLU A 183 4.19 -6.57 -2.22
C GLU A 183 3.20 -7.69 -1.89
N ASN A 184 1.90 -7.36 -1.78
CA ASN A 184 0.84 -8.34 -1.53
C ASN A 184 0.71 -9.37 -2.66
N TRP A 185 0.92 -8.95 -3.91
CA TRP A 185 0.91 -9.85 -5.06
C TRP A 185 2.13 -10.76 -5.09
N ILE A 186 3.33 -10.25 -4.83
CA ILE A 186 4.55 -11.06 -4.69
C ILE A 186 4.41 -12.06 -3.54
N ALA A 187 3.83 -11.66 -2.41
CA ALA A 187 3.52 -12.55 -1.30
C ALA A 187 2.67 -13.75 -1.74
N ALA A 188 1.61 -13.49 -2.53
CA ALA A 188 0.77 -14.54 -3.10
C ALA A 188 1.57 -15.45 -4.05
N LYS A 189 2.39 -14.89 -4.96
CA LYS A 189 3.23 -15.68 -5.88
C LYS A 189 4.27 -16.53 -5.17
N VAL A 190 4.84 -16.04 -4.07
CA VAL A 190 5.78 -16.81 -3.28
C VAL A 190 5.06 -17.93 -2.54
N ALA A 191 3.90 -17.65 -1.93
CA ALA A 191 3.10 -18.70 -1.30
C ALA A 191 2.65 -19.79 -2.29
N GLU A 192 2.31 -19.39 -3.53
CA GLU A 192 1.99 -20.30 -4.63
C GLU A 192 3.20 -21.16 -5.00
N ALA A 193 4.38 -20.54 -5.15
CA ALA A 193 5.63 -21.25 -5.42
C ALA A 193 6.03 -22.22 -4.30
N LEU A 194 5.76 -21.88 -3.04
CA LEU A 194 5.93 -22.77 -1.89
C LEU A 194 4.98 -23.99 -1.92
N GLY A 195 4.00 -24.01 -2.82
CA GLY A 195 2.99 -25.08 -2.92
C GLY A 195 2.03 -25.08 -1.73
N THR A 196 1.68 -23.90 -1.21
CA THR A 196 0.81 -23.76 -0.03
C THR A 196 -0.53 -24.45 -0.26
N ARG A 197 -0.89 -25.36 0.64
CA ARG A 197 -2.12 -26.17 0.57
C ARG A 197 -3.28 -25.51 1.29
N SER A 198 -2.98 -24.85 2.41
CA SER A 198 -3.95 -24.15 3.26
C SER A 198 -3.25 -23.16 4.18
N LEU A 199 -4.03 -22.29 4.80
CA LEU A 199 -3.56 -21.40 5.87
C LEU A 199 -3.73 -22.03 7.25
N ILE A 200 -2.80 -21.69 8.14
CA ILE A 200 -2.84 -22.09 9.55
C ILE A 200 -3.31 -20.90 10.37
N ARG A 201 -4.33 -21.12 11.20
CA ARG A 201 -4.84 -20.12 12.14
C ARG A 201 -3.77 -19.74 13.16
N ARG A 202 -3.70 -18.45 13.47
CA ARG A 202 -2.97 -17.98 14.66
C ARG A 202 -3.71 -18.44 15.92
N SER A 203 -3.00 -18.46 17.05
CA SER A 203 -3.57 -18.95 18.33
C SER A 203 -4.84 -18.22 18.75
N TRP A 204 -4.95 -16.91 18.48
CA TRP A 204 -6.12 -16.11 18.80
C TRP A 204 -7.30 -16.32 17.83
N GLU A 205 -7.03 -16.80 16.61
CA GLU A 205 -8.07 -17.17 15.62
C GLU A 205 -8.62 -18.58 15.84
N ALA A 206 -7.96 -19.37 16.69
CA ALA A 206 -8.35 -20.76 16.96
C ALA A 206 -9.53 -20.89 17.96
N ASN A 207 -10.11 -19.77 18.40
CA ASN A 207 -11.22 -19.73 19.34
C ASN A 207 -12.44 -19.00 18.75
N GLU A 208 -13.63 -19.23 19.32
CA GLU A 208 -14.83 -18.45 18.99
C GLU A 208 -14.59 -16.93 19.20
N PRO A 209 -15.14 -16.04 18.33
CA PRO A 209 -16.03 -16.32 17.20
C PRO A 209 -15.31 -16.70 15.88
N PHE A 210 -13.99 -16.80 15.88
CA PHE A 210 -13.18 -16.85 14.66
C PHE A 210 -13.00 -18.25 14.06
N ILE A 211 -13.26 -19.31 14.84
CA ILE A 211 -12.99 -20.70 14.45
C ILE A 211 -13.72 -21.14 13.17
N ASN A 212 -14.88 -20.54 12.87
CA ASN A 212 -15.71 -20.82 11.70
C ASN A 212 -15.56 -19.78 10.57
N MET A 213 -14.72 -18.76 10.74
CA MET A 213 -14.47 -17.72 9.74
C MET A 213 -13.26 -18.05 8.87
N PRO A 214 -13.12 -17.53 7.64
CA PRO A 214 -11.87 -17.64 6.87
C PRO A 214 -10.64 -17.23 7.69
N VAL A 215 -9.48 -17.83 7.41
CA VAL A 215 -8.23 -17.46 8.11
C VAL A 215 -7.81 -16.06 7.69
N THR A 216 -7.45 -15.21 8.64
CA THR A 216 -7.07 -13.84 8.31
C THR A 216 -5.69 -13.79 7.67
N VAL A 217 -5.62 -13.26 6.46
CA VAL A 217 -4.37 -12.79 5.86
C VAL A 217 -4.20 -11.33 6.27
N TRP A 218 -3.32 -11.10 7.26
CA TRP A 218 -3.27 -9.88 8.07
C TRP A 218 -2.27 -8.88 7.52
N PHE A 219 -2.73 -7.82 6.87
CA PHE A 219 -1.86 -6.71 6.51
C PHE A 219 -1.98 -5.57 7.52
N GLU A 220 -0.90 -5.30 8.23
CA GLU A 220 -0.75 -4.11 9.05
C GLU A 220 0.64 -3.53 8.84
N GLN A 221 0.70 -2.27 8.41
CA GLN A 221 1.95 -1.65 8.07
C GLN A 221 2.85 -1.51 9.31
N GLY A 222 4.00 -2.19 9.33
CA GLY A 222 4.90 -2.22 10.48
C GLY A 222 4.33 -2.95 11.70
N GLY A 223 3.32 -3.81 11.51
CA GLY A 223 2.74 -4.62 12.57
C GLY A 223 3.63 -5.78 13.00
N GLU A 224 3.47 -6.24 14.24
CA GLU A 224 4.20 -7.40 14.76
C GLU A 224 3.57 -8.74 14.38
N THR A 225 2.30 -8.72 13.99
CA THR A 225 1.52 -9.92 13.63
C THR A 225 2.00 -10.48 12.29
N SER A 226 2.11 -11.80 12.19
CA SER A 226 2.44 -12.44 10.91
C SER A 226 1.37 -12.16 9.87
N PHE A 227 1.78 -11.98 8.61
CA PHE A 227 0.86 -11.77 7.49
C PHE A 227 0.07 -13.04 7.18
N ALA A 228 0.75 -14.19 7.13
CA ALA A 228 0.14 -15.50 6.96
C ALA A 228 1.01 -16.61 7.55
N ILE A 229 0.40 -17.70 7.98
CA ILE A 229 1.09 -18.96 8.31
C ILE A 229 0.63 -20.00 7.28
N LEU A 230 1.58 -20.53 6.52
CA LEU A 230 1.39 -21.35 5.33
C LEU A 230 1.64 -22.82 5.67
N ASN A 231 0.69 -23.70 5.33
CA ASN A 231 0.94 -25.13 5.33
C ASN A 231 1.44 -25.57 3.95
N THR A 232 2.65 -26.12 3.89
CA THR A 232 3.30 -26.50 2.62
C THR A 232 3.81 -27.95 2.65
N PRO A 233 4.09 -28.57 1.49
CA PRO A 233 4.75 -29.87 1.40
C PRO A 233 6.12 -29.93 2.11
N HIS A 234 6.77 -28.77 2.30
CA HIS A 234 8.11 -28.64 2.85
C HIS A 234 8.11 -28.29 4.34
N GLY A 235 6.95 -28.42 4.99
CA GLY A 235 6.71 -27.95 6.36
C GLY A 235 6.04 -26.59 6.38
N ASP A 236 5.78 -26.09 7.59
CA ASP A 236 5.06 -24.83 7.75
C ASP A 236 6.00 -23.64 7.62
N PHE A 237 5.52 -22.56 7.03
CA PHE A 237 6.23 -21.29 6.91
C PHE A 237 5.38 -20.16 7.46
N THR A 238 6.01 -19.16 8.07
CA THR A 238 5.37 -17.91 8.44
C THR A 238 5.91 -16.80 7.57
N MET A 239 5.01 -15.97 7.06
CA MET A 239 5.29 -14.82 6.22
C MET A 239 4.91 -13.52 6.93
N TRP A 240 5.70 -12.48 6.73
CA TRP A 240 5.41 -11.11 7.15
C TRP A 240 5.53 -10.18 5.94
N LEU A 241 4.67 -9.17 5.91
CA LEU A 241 4.80 -8.01 5.03
C LEU A 241 5.16 -6.79 5.85
N GLU A 242 5.96 -5.89 5.28
CA GLU A 242 6.38 -4.66 5.96
C GLU A 242 7.04 -4.99 7.33
N PHE A 243 7.96 -5.96 7.34
CA PHE A 243 8.50 -6.62 8.54
C PHE A 243 9.27 -5.65 9.45
N GLN A 244 8.76 -5.39 10.65
CA GLN A 244 9.38 -4.44 11.59
C GLN A 244 9.65 -5.06 12.96
N VAL A 245 10.92 -5.34 13.26
CA VAL A 245 11.32 -6.05 14.51
C VAL A 245 10.95 -5.30 15.79
N ASN A 246 10.90 -3.97 15.76
CA ASN A 246 10.41 -3.17 16.89
C ASN A 246 9.93 -1.78 16.41
N PRO A 247 8.73 -1.33 16.81
CA PRO A 247 8.22 0.01 16.54
C PRO A 247 9.13 1.15 17.05
N ALA A 248 9.84 0.93 18.16
CA ALA A 248 10.74 1.87 18.81
C ALA A 248 12.20 1.82 18.30
N ILE A 249 12.56 0.87 17.43
CA ILE A 249 13.92 0.75 16.87
C ILE A 249 13.92 1.22 15.42
N HIS A 250 14.32 2.48 15.23
CA HIS A 250 14.50 3.11 13.92
C HIS A 250 15.98 3.27 13.55
N VAL A 251 16.78 2.20 13.53
CA VAL A 251 18.25 2.39 13.52
C VAL A 251 19.00 1.36 12.66
N PHE A 252 19.84 1.88 11.77
CA PHE A 252 21.13 1.28 11.37
C PHE A 252 22.25 1.75 12.32
N PRO A 253 22.73 0.95 13.28
CA PRO A 253 23.95 1.23 14.01
C PRO A 253 25.15 0.57 13.32
N ASN A 254 26.32 1.16 13.51
CA ASN A 254 27.62 0.68 13.05
C ASN A 254 27.77 -0.86 13.22
N LEU A 255 28.23 -1.52 12.15
CA LEU A 255 28.33 -2.96 11.86
C LEU A 255 28.87 -3.94 12.94
N LYS A 256 29.20 -3.49 14.16
CA LYS A 256 29.89 -4.32 15.16
C LYS A 256 28.99 -5.11 16.11
N SER A 257 27.67 -4.94 16.09
CA SER A 257 26.81 -5.67 17.03
C SER A 257 25.35 -5.82 16.57
N ILE A 258 25.05 -6.78 15.69
CA ILE A 258 23.66 -7.28 15.53
C ILE A 258 23.52 -8.82 15.50
N MET A 259 24.58 -9.62 15.35
CA MET A 259 24.52 -11.06 15.66
C MET A 259 25.84 -11.57 16.24
N ALA A 260 25.87 -11.84 17.54
CA ALA A 260 26.81 -12.79 18.13
C ALA A 260 26.08 -14.13 18.28
N ASN A 261 26.64 -15.22 17.73
CA ASN A 261 26.13 -16.59 17.87
C ASN A 261 24.70 -16.85 17.34
N ASN A 262 24.40 -16.49 16.08
CA ASN A 262 23.12 -16.81 15.41
C ASN A 262 21.84 -16.33 16.10
N LYS A 263 21.91 -15.28 16.92
CA LYS A 263 20.74 -14.62 17.53
C LYS A 263 20.62 -13.18 17.08
N ILE A 264 19.41 -12.76 16.74
CA ILE A 264 19.08 -11.36 16.44
C ILE A 264 19.26 -10.53 17.72
N VAL A 265 20.20 -9.57 17.71
CA VAL A 265 20.46 -8.65 18.84
C VAL A 265 19.90 -7.26 18.52
N ILE A 266 19.10 -6.72 19.43
CA ILE A 266 18.50 -5.39 19.37
C ILE A 266 19.53 -4.31 19.76
N PRO A 267 19.88 -3.34 18.89
CA PRO A 267 20.82 -2.27 19.22
C PRO A 267 20.11 -1.04 19.84
N THR A 268 20.81 -0.35 20.76
CA THR A 268 20.26 0.69 21.66
C THR A 268 20.59 2.15 21.30
N LYS A 269 21.03 2.48 20.06
CA LYS A 269 21.43 3.87 19.70
C LYS A 269 20.54 4.49 18.63
N HIS A 270 20.13 5.75 18.80
CA HIS A 270 19.15 6.44 17.95
C HIS A 270 19.72 6.93 16.60
N GLY A 271 19.17 6.40 15.51
CA GLY A 271 19.20 6.91 14.14
C GLY A 271 17.76 7.12 13.66
N ARG A 272 17.52 7.65 12.45
CA ARG A 272 16.19 8.15 12.01
C ARG A 272 15.52 7.35 10.88
N ARG A 273 15.77 6.06 10.69
CA ARG A 273 15.09 5.28 9.63
C ARG A 273 14.67 3.89 10.10
N ALA A 274 13.39 3.58 9.96
CA ALA A 274 12.83 2.25 10.23
C ALA A 274 13.45 1.24 9.26
N VAL A 275 13.99 0.14 9.79
CA VAL A 275 14.39 -1.03 9.00
C VAL A 275 13.13 -1.86 8.80
N ARG A 276 12.68 -1.97 7.56
CA ARG A 276 11.44 -2.64 7.22
C ARG A 276 11.56 -3.36 5.88
N PRO A 277 11.99 -4.62 5.86
CA PRO A 277 11.97 -5.42 4.65
C PRO A 277 10.54 -5.69 4.18
N ASP A 278 10.35 -5.74 2.87
CA ASP A 278 9.02 -5.81 2.27
C ASP A 278 8.34 -7.16 2.52
N VAL A 279 9.01 -8.28 2.23
CA VAL A 279 8.52 -9.64 2.53
C VAL A 279 9.60 -10.45 3.25
N VAL A 280 9.23 -11.03 4.39
CA VAL A 280 10.09 -11.93 5.17
C VAL A 280 9.40 -13.26 5.37
N ILE A 281 10.13 -14.36 5.18
CA ILE A 281 9.60 -15.71 5.37
C ILE A 281 10.57 -16.52 6.22
N ALA A 282 10.03 -17.20 7.23
CA ALA A 282 10.77 -18.11 8.09
C ALA A 282 10.01 -19.43 8.25
N ARG A 283 10.76 -20.53 8.32
CA ARG A 283 10.21 -21.87 8.58
C ARG A 283 9.72 -21.98 10.02
N GLY A 284 8.51 -22.50 10.19
CA GLY A 284 7.83 -22.64 11.47
C GLY A 284 6.51 -21.89 11.53
N LYS A 285 5.82 -22.02 12.67
CA LYS A 285 4.54 -21.37 12.96
C LYS A 285 4.76 -20.27 13.99
N PHE A 286 4.58 -19.03 13.60
CA PHE A 286 4.76 -17.87 14.47
C PHE A 286 3.55 -16.94 14.38
N ASN A 287 2.94 -16.58 15.51
CA ASN A 287 1.82 -15.63 15.49
C ASN A 287 2.32 -14.21 15.20
N GLY A 288 3.57 -13.92 15.56
CA GLY A 288 4.21 -12.64 15.30
C GLY A 288 5.73 -12.71 15.46
N ILE A 289 6.37 -11.56 15.25
CA ILE A 289 7.84 -11.42 15.22
C ILE A 289 8.48 -11.88 16.53
N ASN A 290 7.87 -11.56 17.67
CA ASN A 290 8.38 -11.96 18.98
C ASN A 290 8.51 -13.48 19.14
N ASP A 291 7.64 -14.26 18.51
CA ASP A 291 7.71 -15.73 18.56
C ASP A 291 8.92 -16.24 17.75
N LEU A 292 9.18 -15.63 16.58
CA LEU A 292 10.36 -15.92 15.77
C LEU A 292 11.65 -15.63 16.56
N ILE A 293 11.76 -14.45 17.18
CA ILE A 293 12.93 -14.05 17.97
C ILE A 293 13.16 -15.02 19.14
N LYS A 294 12.11 -15.33 19.90
CA LYS A 294 12.20 -16.24 21.05
C LYS A 294 12.61 -17.66 20.65
N SER A 295 12.16 -18.13 19.48
CA SER A 295 12.53 -19.45 18.97
C SER A 295 14.00 -19.55 18.55
N GLY A 296 14.69 -18.41 18.35
CA GLY A 296 16.02 -18.39 17.74
C GLY A 296 16.02 -18.81 16.27
N GLY A 297 14.85 -18.79 15.62
CA GLY A 297 14.68 -19.11 14.20
C GLY A 297 15.38 -18.09 13.29
N GLY A 298 15.88 -18.57 12.16
CA GLY A 298 16.47 -17.74 11.11
C GLY A 298 15.45 -17.33 10.05
N ILE A 299 15.80 -16.33 9.24
CA ILE A 299 15.02 -15.93 8.07
C ILE A 299 15.46 -16.79 6.88
N ASP A 300 14.52 -17.50 6.26
CA ASP A 300 14.77 -18.28 5.05
C ASP A 300 14.81 -17.36 3.82
N PHE A 301 13.81 -16.49 3.68
CA PHE A 301 13.71 -15.54 2.57
C PHE A 301 13.55 -14.12 3.06
N LEU A 302 14.34 -13.21 2.48
CA LEU A 302 14.10 -11.77 2.51
C LEU A 302 13.92 -11.29 1.08
N ILE A 303 12.78 -10.69 0.79
CA ILE A 303 12.42 -10.28 -0.57
C ILE A 303 12.06 -8.80 -0.53
N GLU A 304 12.82 -8.01 -1.29
CA GLU A 304 12.54 -6.60 -1.54
C GLU A 304 11.79 -6.45 -2.86
N CYS A 305 10.72 -5.66 -2.87
CA CYS A 305 9.78 -5.53 -3.96
C CYS A 305 9.80 -4.09 -4.51
N LYS A 306 10.25 -3.91 -5.76
CA LYS A 306 10.25 -2.57 -6.38
C LYS A 306 9.29 -2.52 -7.57
N ALA A 307 8.14 -1.91 -7.32
CA ALA A 307 7.05 -1.76 -8.28
C ALA A 307 7.30 -0.65 -9.31
N LEU A 308 8.19 0.29 -9.01
CA LEU A 308 8.44 1.50 -9.80
C LEU A 308 9.73 1.41 -10.63
N PRO A 309 9.94 2.29 -11.62
CA PRO A 309 11.20 2.39 -12.36
C PRO A 309 12.40 2.62 -11.44
N TYR A 310 13.58 2.17 -11.87
CA TYR A 310 14.82 2.19 -11.06
C TYR A 310 15.15 3.58 -10.49
N GLU A 311 14.90 4.63 -11.25
CA GLU A 311 15.21 6.02 -10.87
C GLU A 311 14.42 6.47 -9.63
N ASP A 312 13.29 5.81 -9.33
CA ASP A 312 12.48 6.13 -8.16
C ASP A 312 12.99 5.46 -6.86
N TRP A 313 13.89 4.47 -6.96
CA TRP A 313 14.39 3.69 -5.82
C TRP A 313 15.90 3.42 -5.87
N GLU A 314 16.65 4.08 -6.74
CA GLU A 314 18.11 3.89 -6.89
C GLU A 314 18.85 3.93 -5.55
N SER A 315 18.51 4.89 -4.70
CA SER A 315 19.09 5.05 -3.35
C SER A 315 18.85 3.85 -2.45
N ASP A 316 17.75 3.12 -2.63
CA ASP A 316 17.37 2.00 -1.76
C ASP A 316 18.37 0.84 -1.85
N VAL A 317 19.11 0.71 -2.96
CA VAL A 317 20.15 -0.32 -3.13
C VAL A 317 21.15 -0.26 -1.98
N ASP A 318 21.69 0.93 -1.72
CA ASP A 318 22.70 1.15 -0.69
C ASP A 318 22.09 1.46 0.68
N GLU A 319 20.90 2.07 0.71
CA GLU A 319 20.27 2.54 1.94
C GLU A 319 19.39 1.48 2.62
N GLN A 320 18.91 0.48 1.88
CA GLN A 320 17.96 -0.52 2.39
C GLN A 320 18.39 -1.94 2.03
N VAL A 321 18.44 -2.28 0.73
CA VAL A 321 18.59 -3.67 0.26
C VAL A 321 19.86 -4.32 0.79
N ILE A 322 21.03 -3.72 0.52
CA ILE A 322 22.32 -4.26 1.00
C ILE A 322 22.40 -4.26 2.55
N PRO A 323 22.01 -3.18 3.25
CA PRO A 323 21.94 -3.19 4.70
C PRO A 323 21.06 -4.29 5.29
N TYR A 324 19.90 -4.60 4.69
CA TYR A 324 19.02 -5.67 5.15
C TYR A 324 19.69 -7.03 5.08
N VAL A 325 20.42 -7.34 4.00
CA VAL A 325 21.20 -8.58 3.91
C VAL A 325 22.20 -8.70 5.05
N LYS A 326 22.96 -7.63 5.32
CA LYS A 326 24.00 -7.62 6.36
C LYS A 326 23.41 -7.79 7.76
N GLN A 327 22.26 -7.17 8.00
CA GLN A 327 21.58 -7.16 9.30
C GLN A 327 20.87 -8.48 9.60
N PHE A 328 20.03 -8.93 8.68
CA PHE A 328 19.16 -10.09 8.90
C PHE A 328 19.82 -11.42 8.54
N ARG A 329 20.86 -11.40 7.69
CA ARG A 329 21.57 -12.58 7.18
C ARG A 329 20.61 -13.71 6.77
N PRO A 330 19.63 -13.43 5.91
CA PRO A 330 18.69 -14.44 5.45
C PRO A 330 19.44 -15.52 4.67
N ARG A 331 18.86 -16.73 4.58
CA ARG A 331 19.44 -17.80 3.75
C ARG A 331 19.45 -17.42 2.27
N LYS A 332 18.41 -16.73 1.83
CA LYS A 332 18.27 -16.22 0.47
C LYS A 332 17.71 -14.80 0.48
N THR A 333 18.35 -13.90 -0.26
CA THR A 333 17.82 -12.56 -0.54
C THR A 333 17.48 -12.42 -2.01
N MET A 334 16.31 -11.85 -2.30
CA MET A 334 15.90 -11.51 -3.65
C MET A 334 15.47 -10.05 -3.74
N LEU A 335 15.79 -9.39 -4.86
CA LEU A 335 15.22 -8.12 -5.27
C LEU A 335 14.33 -8.37 -6.47
N ILE A 336 13.02 -8.19 -6.27
CA ILE A 336 11.97 -8.49 -7.23
C ILE A 336 11.45 -7.20 -7.83
N VAL A 337 11.64 -7.03 -9.13
CA VAL A 337 11.42 -5.75 -9.80
C VAL A 337 10.54 -5.89 -11.04
N ARG A 338 9.64 -4.91 -11.23
CA ARG A 338 8.79 -4.83 -12.45
C ARG A 338 9.59 -4.37 -13.67
N TYR A 339 10.54 -3.48 -13.45
CA TYR A 339 11.31 -2.79 -14.49
C TYR A 339 12.75 -3.32 -14.57
N ALA A 340 13.40 -3.07 -15.71
CA ALA A 340 14.81 -3.41 -15.88
C ALA A 340 15.71 -2.58 -14.95
N VAL A 341 16.80 -3.19 -14.51
CA VAL A 341 17.82 -2.65 -13.61
C VAL A 341 19.16 -2.62 -14.36
N PRO A 342 19.93 -1.52 -14.24
CA PRO A 342 21.24 -1.43 -14.86
C PRO A 342 22.18 -2.60 -14.48
N ASN A 343 22.97 -3.08 -15.44
CA ASN A 343 23.82 -4.26 -15.24
C ASN A 343 24.86 -4.09 -14.13
N ASN A 344 25.46 -2.90 -14.00
CA ASN A 344 26.39 -2.56 -12.91
C ASN A 344 25.73 -2.68 -11.52
N VAL A 345 24.44 -2.33 -11.43
CA VAL A 345 23.67 -2.44 -10.18
C VAL A 345 23.36 -3.90 -9.87
N LYS A 346 22.99 -4.70 -10.88
CA LYS A 346 22.80 -6.14 -10.73
C LYS A 346 24.08 -6.86 -10.28
N GLU A 347 25.21 -6.51 -10.85
CA GLU A 347 26.52 -7.03 -10.44
C GLU A 347 26.84 -6.66 -8.98
N LYS A 348 26.62 -5.39 -8.61
CA LYS A 348 26.79 -4.92 -7.23
C LYS A 348 25.90 -5.68 -6.25
N LEU A 349 24.62 -5.90 -6.58
CA LEU A 349 23.66 -6.64 -5.77
C LEU A 349 24.06 -8.12 -5.65
N SER A 350 24.47 -8.74 -6.76
CA SER A 350 24.96 -10.13 -6.78
C SER A 350 26.20 -10.31 -5.89
N ASN A 351 27.16 -9.38 -5.96
CA ASN A 351 28.34 -9.36 -5.09
C ASN A 351 27.99 -9.19 -3.59
N ASN A 352 26.79 -8.74 -3.27
CA ASN A 352 26.26 -8.65 -1.91
C ASN A 352 25.26 -9.76 -1.57
N GLY A 353 25.18 -10.83 -2.38
CA GLY A 353 24.32 -11.99 -2.11
C GLY A 353 22.84 -11.76 -2.41
N VAL A 354 22.50 -10.78 -3.25
CA VAL A 354 21.13 -10.49 -3.67
C VAL A 354 20.91 -10.99 -5.09
N GLU A 355 19.91 -11.86 -5.27
CA GLU A 355 19.45 -12.28 -6.60
C GLU A 355 18.41 -11.30 -7.14
N VAL A 356 18.66 -10.72 -8.32
CA VAL A 356 17.74 -9.76 -8.95
C VAL A 356 16.86 -10.49 -9.97
N ILE A 357 15.54 -10.37 -9.84
CA ILE A 357 14.58 -10.94 -10.77
C ILE A 357 13.75 -9.81 -11.39
N GLU A 358 13.98 -9.57 -12.68
CA GLU A 358 13.32 -8.53 -13.48
C GLU A 358 12.09 -9.05 -14.23
N ASP A 359 11.25 -8.13 -14.72
CA ASP A 359 10.00 -8.40 -15.47
C ASP A 359 9.01 -9.27 -14.68
N VAL A 360 8.95 -9.07 -13.36
CA VAL A 360 8.00 -9.75 -12.49
C VAL A 360 6.70 -8.93 -12.45
N ARG A 361 5.77 -9.28 -13.32
CA ARG A 361 4.46 -8.63 -13.49
C ARG A 361 3.46 -9.60 -14.13
N PRO A 362 2.15 -9.33 -14.14
CA PRO A 362 1.17 -10.15 -14.84
C PRO A 362 1.60 -10.43 -16.29
N GLY A 363 1.71 -11.71 -16.65
CA GLY A 363 2.19 -12.15 -17.97
C GLY A 363 3.70 -11.98 -18.24
N GLY A 364 4.46 -11.41 -17.31
CA GLY A 364 5.91 -11.20 -17.43
C GLY A 364 6.73 -12.48 -17.22
N LYS A 365 7.89 -12.56 -17.86
CA LYS A 365 8.79 -13.73 -17.79
C LYS A 365 9.47 -13.86 -16.42
N GLY A 366 9.47 -12.81 -15.62
CA GLY A 366 10.03 -12.81 -14.27
C GLY A 366 9.26 -13.71 -13.31
N VAL A 367 7.96 -13.93 -13.52
CA VAL A 367 7.15 -14.76 -12.61
C VAL A 367 7.66 -16.20 -12.56
N SER A 368 7.98 -16.81 -13.71
CA SER A 368 8.54 -18.17 -13.73
C SER A 368 9.93 -18.24 -13.11
N LYS A 369 10.73 -17.17 -13.24
CA LYS A 369 12.05 -17.09 -12.59
C LYS A 369 11.91 -17.00 -11.07
N LEU A 370 10.97 -16.21 -10.56
CA LEU A 370 10.65 -16.14 -9.13
C LEU A 370 10.28 -17.53 -8.59
N VAL A 371 9.36 -18.23 -9.25
CA VAL A 371 8.95 -19.59 -8.85
C VAL A 371 10.15 -20.53 -8.80
N ASN A 372 11.01 -20.53 -9.83
CA ASN A 372 12.20 -21.37 -9.86
C ASN A 372 13.22 -21.03 -8.77
N ALA A 373 13.40 -19.74 -8.48
CA ALA A 373 14.31 -19.28 -7.43
C ALA A 373 13.84 -19.70 -6.04
N ILE A 374 12.53 -19.62 -5.77
CA ILE A 374 11.90 -20.11 -4.53
C ILE A 374 12.07 -21.63 -4.43
N ASN A 375 11.71 -22.39 -5.46
CA ASN A 375 11.81 -23.86 -5.45
C ASN A 375 13.24 -24.36 -5.21
N SER A 376 14.23 -23.71 -5.83
CA SER A 376 15.65 -24.10 -5.72
C SER A 376 16.24 -23.79 -4.34
N ALA A 377 15.59 -22.93 -3.54
CA ALA A 377 16.08 -22.51 -2.24
C ALA A 377 15.43 -23.28 -1.07
N ILE A 378 14.39 -24.07 -1.32
CA ILE A 378 13.69 -24.87 -0.31
C ILE A 378 14.23 -26.29 -0.22
N THR A 379 14.77 -26.80 -1.35
CA THR A 379 15.58 -28.03 -1.43
C THR A 379 16.92 -27.84 -0.74
#